data_AF-A0A924A8I2-F1
#
_entry.id   AF-A0A924A8I2-F1
#
_cell.length_a   1.000
_cell.length_b   1.000
_cell.length_c   1.000
_cell.angle_alpha   90.00
_cell.angle_beta   90.00
_cell.angle_gamma   90.00
#
_symmetry.space_group_name_H-M   'P 1'
#
loop_
_entity.id
_entity.type
_entity.pdbx_description
1 polymer ?
#
loop_
_entity_poly.entity_id
_entity_poly.type
_entity_poly.pdbx_seq_one_letter_code
_entity_poly.pdbx_strand_id
1 'polypeptide(L)'
;MRLFTVLLIFFLIPLTSFSQKEDEEMAAQFFANKDYSKAADLYEKLVKQNPESIYFYENYLQSLISLKDFKQAEKVVEKRIKKSPYNFSYKVDIGYLYDLQGEEEKKNKLFQGYIDENLSEYSLIDNLANAFLKRRFIDEAIKTYQKGRKSIKRPSAFALETADLYFYKHDLSNAINELLVLVEDNDFFISNAKDRMIVNFNSNEDYSILNKELIARLQKKPEQYAFNDLLMWSFIQQKDWNGAMVQAKAIDKRMKEEGRRVLDLGNICKSNEAFDKALACYSFVISLGKEKSYYYEAQKGMLQTGMEQLRLQDGVSMVKMQELEAAYKRYLSDYKLNWQTGNEQKELAELHIYYMHQAGKGIEELAALVKIPGVESRLLAKSKLMLADAYLISGDTWEADLLYKQVEKDFEEDPLGQEAKYSYSRLCYYRGEFDWAQTQLDVLKGATTQLISNNAIRLSLLIQDNTGLDSTEEAMKIYAQADMFIFQNRYDEALNKLDSISILFPGHTLTDEILFAKALIMEKSGKYTEAENYYNKVIKDYSFDILADNALLNLAKLYEYKLNDLEKAKSLYEKLIIDYPGSLFVNDARRHFRQLRGDNTPEKELPGYWD
;
A
#
# COMPACT_ATOMS: atom_id res chain seq x y z
N MET A 1 -89.74 -14.81 -27.13
CA MET A 1 -88.26 -14.70 -27.00
C MET A 1 -87.92 -13.23 -27.09
N ARG A 2 -87.65 -12.56 -25.97
CA ARG A 2 -86.33 -12.40 -25.32
C ARG A 2 -85.60 -11.13 -25.83
N LEU A 3 -85.62 -10.11 -24.95
CA LEU A 3 -84.54 -9.13 -24.65
C LEU A 3 -84.21 -8.09 -25.76
N PHE A 4 -83.92 -6.80 -25.53
CA PHE A 4 -83.37 -6.09 -24.37
C PHE A 4 -83.63 -4.56 -24.52
N THR A 5 -84.14 -3.91 -23.47
CA THR A 5 -84.02 -2.46 -23.16
C THR A 5 -82.79 -2.28 -22.25
N VAL A 6 -81.88 -1.31 -22.49
CA VAL A 6 -80.89 -0.69 -21.54
C VAL A 6 -79.93 0.21 -22.37
N LEU A 7 -79.92 1.54 -22.19
CA LEU A 7 -79.10 2.38 -21.27
C LEU A 7 -77.70 2.72 -21.87
N LEU A 8 -77.45 3.94 -22.36
CA LEU A 8 -77.00 5.17 -21.65
C LEU A 8 -75.53 5.10 -21.13
N ILE A 9 -74.71 6.08 -21.57
CA ILE A 9 -73.47 6.63 -20.97
C ILE A 9 -72.23 5.72 -20.94
N PHE A 10 -71.21 6.05 -21.76
CA PHE A 10 -69.85 6.40 -21.32
C PHE A 10 -68.92 6.55 -22.54
N PHE A 11 -68.27 7.71 -22.70
CA PHE A 11 -66.84 7.91 -23.00
C PHE A 11 -66.57 9.36 -23.47
N LEU A 12 -66.62 10.29 -22.52
CA LEU A 12 -65.91 11.58 -22.62
C LEU A 12 -64.53 11.35 -21.98
N ILE A 13 -63.54 10.97 -22.80
CA ILE A 13 -62.13 10.98 -22.37
C ILE A 13 -61.65 12.44 -22.44
N PRO A 14 -60.97 12.97 -21.41
CA PRO A 14 -60.40 14.30 -21.49
C PRO A 14 -59.21 14.30 -22.46
N LEU A 15 -59.33 15.06 -23.55
CA LEU A 15 -58.25 15.38 -24.51
C LEU A 15 -57.14 16.29 -23.92
N THR A 16 -57.11 16.51 -22.60
CA THR A 16 -56.23 17.50 -21.97
C THR A 16 -54.80 17.01 -21.72
N SER A 17 -54.51 15.71 -21.86
CA SER A 17 -53.18 15.16 -21.53
C SER A 17 -52.15 15.22 -22.67
N PHE A 18 -52.57 15.39 -23.93
CA PHE A 18 -51.62 15.42 -25.07
C PHE A 18 -50.96 16.80 -25.28
N SER A 19 -51.68 17.91 -25.06
CA SER A 19 -51.12 19.26 -25.22
C SER A 19 -50.10 19.65 -24.16
N GLN A 20 -50.20 19.07 -22.95
CA GLN A 20 -49.31 19.41 -21.84
C GLN A 20 -47.86 18.95 -22.08
N LYS A 21 -47.69 17.81 -22.76
CA LYS A 21 -46.39 17.22 -23.04
C LYS A 21 -45.61 18.01 -24.11
N GLU A 22 -46.31 18.54 -25.11
CA GLU A 22 -45.73 19.36 -26.17
C GLU A 22 -45.25 20.72 -25.65
N ASP A 23 -46.06 21.38 -24.82
CA ASP A 23 -45.70 22.66 -24.17
C ASP A 23 -44.49 22.49 -23.23
N GLU A 24 -44.41 21.36 -22.51
CA GLU A 24 -43.28 21.05 -21.63
C GLU A 24 -41.97 20.82 -22.40
N GLU A 25 -42.00 20.02 -23.46
CA GLU A 25 -40.83 19.77 -24.32
C GLU A 25 -40.33 21.07 -24.98
N MET A 26 -41.23 21.91 -25.48
CA MET A 26 -40.89 23.22 -26.03
C MET A 26 -40.30 24.17 -24.98
N ALA A 27 -40.90 24.23 -23.78
CA ALA A 27 -40.39 25.07 -22.69
C ALA A 27 -38.97 24.66 -22.27
N ALA A 28 -38.73 23.35 -22.16
CA ALA A 28 -37.41 22.80 -21.86
C ALA A 28 -36.40 23.12 -22.97
N GLN A 29 -36.80 23.03 -24.24
CA GLN A 29 -35.95 23.35 -25.37
C GLN A 29 -35.56 24.84 -25.40
N PHE A 30 -36.52 25.76 -25.21
CA PHE A 30 -36.20 27.20 -25.14
C PHE A 30 -35.30 27.52 -23.96
N PHE A 31 -35.53 26.90 -22.81
CA PHE A 31 -34.70 27.06 -21.63
C PHE A 31 -33.26 26.59 -21.87
N ALA A 32 -33.08 25.41 -22.47
CA ALA A 32 -31.77 24.87 -22.83
C ALA A 32 -31.04 25.78 -23.84
N ASN A 33 -31.79 26.38 -24.77
CA ASN A 33 -31.28 27.34 -25.75
C ASN A 33 -31.05 28.75 -25.19
N LYS A 34 -31.26 28.97 -23.88
CA LYS A 34 -31.18 30.27 -23.19
C LYS A 34 -32.15 31.33 -23.73
N ASP A 35 -33.19 30.94 -24.46
CA ASP A 35 -34.30 31.81 -24.87
C ASP A 35 -35.29 31.93 -23.70
N TYR A 36 -34.84 32.60 -22.64
CA TYR A 36 -35.57 32.68 -21.37
C TYR A 36 -36.90 33.43 -21.49
N SER A 37 -37.05 34.30 -22.49
CA SER A 37 -38.32 35.00 -22.74
C SER A 37 -39.41 34.01 -23.13
N LYS A 38 -39.18 33.19 -24.15
CA LYS A 38 -40.16 32.19 -24.59
C LYS A 38 -40.32 31.07 -23.56
N ALA A 39 -39.24 30.69 -22.89
CA ALA A 39 -39.31 29.71 -21.81
C ALA A 39 -40.20 30.22 -20.67
N ALA A 40 -40.06 31.49 -20.25
CA ALA A 40 -40.88 32.07 -19.19
C ALA A 40 -42.38 32.06 -19.53
N ASP A 41 -42.75 32.41 -20.76
CA ASP A 41 -44.16 32.40 -21.19
C ASP A 41 -44.79 30.99 -21.13
N LEU A 42 -44.07 29.99 -21.63
CA LEU A 42 -44.54 28.60 -21.60
C LEU A 42 -44.55 28.04 -20.18
N TYR A 43 -43.52 28.28 -19.38
CA TYR A 43 -43.49 27.82 -18.00
C TYR A 43 -44.53 28.54 -17.13
N GLU A 44 -44.87 29.79 -17.38
CA GLU A 44 -45.99 30.45 -16.69
C GLU A 44 -47.30 29.71 -16.94
N LYS A 45 -47.57 29.33 -18.19
CA LYS A 45 -48.76 28.55 -18.58
C LYS A 45 -48.76 27.19 -17.88
N LEU A 46 -47.62 26.48 -17.88
CA LEU A 46 -47.47 25.17 -17.25
C LEU A 46 -47.64 25.22 -15.73
N VAL A 47 -47.09 26.24 -15.06
CA VAL A 47 -47.28 26.47 -13.61
C VAL A 47 -48.74 26.80 -13.28
N LYS A 48 -49.47 27.49 -14.16
CA LYS A 48 -50.91 27.73 -13.96
C LYS A 48 -51.73 26.43 -14.07
N GLN A 49 -51.35 25.54 -14.99
CA GLN A 49 -52.05 24.27 -15.24
C GLN A 49 -51.73 23.20 -14.19
N ASN A 50 -50.47 23.08 -13.79
CA ASN A 50 -50.03 22.16 -12.75
C ASN A 50 -49.25 22.93 -11.67
N PRO A 51 -49.96 23.62 -10.77
CA PRO A 51 -49.33 24.45 -9.76
C PRO A 51 -48.41 23.70 -8.81
N GLU A 52 -48.56 22.38 -8.66
CA GLU A 52 -47.78 21.58 -7.70
C GLU A 52 -46.43 21.09 -8.25
N SER A 53 -46.20 21.18 -9.56
CA SER A 53 -44.94 20.77 -10.17
C SER A 53 -43.77 21.65 -9.70
N ILE A 54 -42.84 21.04 -8.97
CA ILE A 54 -41.57 21.68 -8.56
C ILE A 54 -40.75 22.03 -9.79
N TYR A 55 -40.68 21.12 -10.77
CA TYR A 55 -39.93 21.31 -12.01
C TYR A 55 -40.41 22.55 -12.80
N PHE A 56 -41.72 22.73 -12.95
CA PHE A 56 -42.24 23.90 -13.68
C PHE A 56 -41.98 25.20 -12.91
N TYR A 57 -42.13 25.18 -11.59
CA TYR A 57 -41.82 26.33 -10.74
C TYR A 57 -40.35 26.74 -10.85
N GLU A 58 -39.43 25.78 -10.73
CA GLU A 58 -37.98 26.05 -10.74
C GLU A 58 -37.52 26.65 -12.06
N ASN A 59 -37.95 26.05 -13.18
CA ASN A 59 -37.58 26.56 -14.50
C ASN A 59 -38.25 27.91 -14.80
N TYR A 60 -39.48 28.14 -14.32
CA TYR A 60 -40.12 29.45 -14.46
C TYR A 60 -39.34 30.51 -13.69
N LEU A 61 -39.05 30.26 -12.41
CA LEU A 61 -38.30 31.16 -11.56
C LEU A 61 -36.91 31.46 -12.16
N GLN A 62 -36.20 30.43 -12.62
CA GLN A 62 -34.89 30.60 -13.23
C GLN A 62 -34.95 31.39 -14.55
N SER A 63 -36.01 31.24 -15.34
CA SER A 63 -36.24 32.04 -16.55
C SER A 63 -36.42 33.52 -16.19
N LEU A 64 -37.26 33.82 -15.19
CA LEU A 64 -37.49 35.19 -14.71
C LEU A 64 -36.22 35.83 -14.14
N ILE A 65 -35.43 35.07 -13.37
CA ILE A 65 -34.13 35.52 -12.84
C ILE A 65 -33.17 35.87 -13.98
N SER A 66 -33.10 35.03 -15.02
CA SER A 66 -32.22 35.24 -16.16
C SER A 66 -32.61 36.45 -16.99
N LEU A 67 -33.90 36.79 -17.02
CA LEU A 67 -34.44 38.01 -17.62
C LEU A 67 -34.31 39.26 -16.72
N LYS A 68 -33.86 39.10 -15.47
CA LYS A 68 -33.85 40.13 -14.42
C LYS A 68 -35.24 40.70 -14.11
N ASP A 69 -36.31 39.95 -14.37
CA ASP A 69 -37.66 40.33 -13.98
C ASP A 69 -37.92 39.90 -12.52
N PHE A 70 -37.20 40.55 -11.61
CA PHE A 70 -37.27 40.24 -10.18
C PHE A 70 -38.66 40.52 -9.59
N LYS A 71 -39.37 41.52 -10.12
CA LYS A 71 -40.72 41.86 -9.67
C LYS A 71 -41.71 40.74 -9.92
N GLN A 72 -41.63 40.10 -11.09
CA GLN A 72 -42.49 38.95 -11.38
C GLN A 72 -41.99 37.71 -10.64
N ALA A 73 -40.67 37.51 -10.53
CA ALA A 73 -40.09 36.41 -9.75
C ALA A 73 -40.58 36.43 -8.28
N GLU A 74 -40.50 37.58 -7.60
CA GLU A 74 -40.97 37.78 -6.23
C GLU A 74 -42.44 37.36 -6.08
N LYS A 75 -43.32 37.83 -6.98
CA LYS A 75 -44.75 37.46 -6.96
C LYS A 75 -44.97 35.95 -7.09
N VAL A 76 -44.19 35.29 -7.95
CA VAL A 76 -44.27 33.84 -8.16
C VAL A 76 -43.87 33.10 -6.88
N VAL A 77 -42.74 33.49 -6.28
CA VAL A 77 -42.24 32.88 -5.04
C VAL A 77 -43.21 33.14 -3.87
N GLU A 78 -43.68 34.37 -3.67
CA GLU A 78 -44.65 34.71 -2.62
C GLU A 78 -45.95 33.92 -2.75
N LYS A 79 -46.46 33.74 -3.97
CA LYS A 79 -47.66 32.94 -4.22
C LYS A 79 -47.42 31.47 -3.86
N ARG A 80 -46.21 30.96 -4.10
CA ARG A 80 -45.81 29.59 -3.74
C ARG A 80 -45.67 29.43 -2.23
N ILE A 81 -45.03 30.37 -1.54
CA ILE A 81 -44.93 30.40 -0.07
C ILE A 81 -46.32 30.38 0.57
N LYS A 82 -47.27 31.19 0.07
CA LYS A 82 -48.66 31.24 0.60
C LYS A 82 -49.39 29.89 0.48
N LYS A 83 -49.11 29.11 -0.56
CA LYS A 83 -49.70 27.78 -0.76
C LYS A 83 -48.99 26.67 0.03
N SER A 84 -47.70 26.83 0.29
CA SER A 84 -46.87 25.83 0.96
C SER A 84 -46.04 26.47 2.08
N PRO A 85 -46.67 26.95 3.17
CA PRO A 85 -45.99 27.74 4.20
C PRO A 85 -44.91 26.97 4.97
N TYR A 86 -44.94 25.63 4.94
CA TYR A 86 -43.95 24.76 5.58
C TYR A 86 -42.80 24.33 4.66
N ASN A 87 -42.81 24.74 3.38
CA ASN A 87 -41.73 24.41 2.45
C ASN A 87 -40.67 25.52 2.46
N PHE A 88 -39.54 25.23 3.10
CA PHE A 88 -38.44 26.18 3.24
C PHE A 88 -37.71 26.51 1.93
N SER A 89 -37.77 25.67 0.88
CA SER A 89 -37.15 26.00 -0.41
C SER A 89 -37.71 27.30 -0.98
N TYR A 90 -39.04 27.46 -0.95
CA TYR A 90 -39.67 28.69 -1.45
C TYR A 90 -39.38 29.90 -0.57
N LYS A 91 -39.28 29.70 0.75
CA LYS A 91 -38.86 30.75 1.69
C LYS A 91 -37.42 31.21 1.42
N VAL A 92 -36.51 30.29 1.13
CA VAL A 92 -35.11 30.66 0.81
C VAL A 92 -35.03 31.30 -0.58
N ASP A 93 -35.84 30.88 -1.54
CA ASP A 93 -35.88 31.47 -2.88
C ASP A 93 -36.16 32.98 -2.87
N ILE A 94 -37.03 33.48 -1.98
CA ILE A 94 -37.28 34.93 -1.90
C ILE A 94 -36.07 35.70 -1.37
N GLY A 95 -35.34 35.14 -0.40
CA GLY A 95 -34.09 35.75 0.06
C GLY A 95 -32.96 35.63 -0.98
N TYR A 96 -32.96 34.58 -1.80
CA TYR A 96 -32.08 34.46 -2.97
C TYR A 96 -32.35 35.56 -4.00
N LEU A 97 -33.62 35.92 -4.24
CA LEU A 97 -33.97 37.07 -5.10
C LEU A 97 -33.41 38.38 -4.52
N TYR A 98 -33.57 38.62 -3.22
CA TYR A 98 -32.99 39.80 -2.56
C TYR A 98 -31.46 39.85 -2.66
N ASP A 99 -30.79 38.69 -2.56
CA ASP A 99 -29.34 38.59 -2.78
C ASP A 99 -28.94 39.03 -4.19
N LEU A 100 -29.65 38.54 -5.21
CA LEU A 100 -29.42 38.89 -6.61
C LEU A 100 -29.71 40.37 -6.92
N GLN A 101 -30.58 41.01 -6.14
CA GLN A 101 -30.89 42.44 -6.23
C GLN A 101 -29.91 43.33 -5.45
N GLY A 102 -28.99 42.75 -4.67
CA GLY A 102 -28.08 43.49 -3.79
C GLY A 102 -28.76 44.03 -2.51
N GLU A 103 -29.94 43.54 -2.15
CA GLU A 103 -30.70 43.95 -0.98
C GLU A 103 -30.29 43.14 0.27
N GLU A 104 -29.01 43.23 0.64
CA GLU A 104 -28.40 42.36 1.65
C GLU A 104 -29.05 42.48 3.04
N GLU A 105 -29.44 43.69 3.48
CA GLU A 105 -30.15 43.87 4.76
C GLU A 105 -31.49 43.14 4.80
N LYS A 106 -32.26 43.19 3.69
CA LYS A 106 -33.57 42.51 3.62
C LYS A 106 -33.38 41.00 3.63
N LYS A 107 -32.43 40.49 2.84
CA LYS A 107 -32.03 39.08 2.84
C LYS A 107 -31.64 38.61 4.25
N ASN A 108 -30.71 39.30 4.89
CA ASN A 108 -30.17 38.90 6.19
C ASN A 108 -31.26 38.90 7.27
N LYS A 109 -32.10 39.94 7.30
CA LYS A 109 -33.24 39.99 8.23
C LYS A 109 -34.23 38.84 7.99
N LEU A 110 -34.48 38.51 6.73
CA LEU A 110 -35.39 37.43 6.35
C LEU A 110 -34.84 36.05 6.75
N PHE A 111 -33.59 35.76 6.38
CA PHE A 111 -32.92 34.51 6.70
C PHE A 111 -32.76 34.31 8.21
N GLN A 112 -32.38 35.37 8.94
CA GLN A 112 -32.33 35.31 10.40
C GLN A 112 -33.70 34.99 11.00
N GLY A 113 -34.77 35.57 10.45
CA GLY A 113 -36.15 35.25 10.84
C GLY A 113 -36.50 33.77 10.68
N TYR A 114 -36.06 33.13 9.58
CA TYR A 114 -36.27 31.68 9.36
C TYR A 114 -35.43 30.82 10.30
N ILE A 115 -34.17 31.19 10.53
CA ILE A 115 -33.27 30.47 11.43
C ILE A 115 -33.77 30.56 12.88
N ASP A 116 -34.36 31.69 13.27
CA ASP A 116 -34.92 31.87 14.61
C ASP A 116 -36.32 31.26 14.80
N GLU A 117 -36.92 30.66 13.75
CA GLU A 117 -38.07 29.77 13.93
C GLU A 117 -37.65 28.62 14.89
N ASN A 118 -38.41 28.39 15.96
CA ASN A 118 -38.10 27.33 16.94
C ASN A 118 -38.42 25.94 16.36
N LEU A 119 -37.63 25.50 15.39
CA LEU A 119 -37.70 24.17 14.81
C LEU A 119 -37.07 23.16 15.79
N SER A 120 -37.84 22.15 16.18
CA SER A 120 -37.40 21.07 17.07
C SER A 120 -37.43 19.68 16.42
N GLU A 121 -37.89 19.58 15.18
CA GLU A 121 -37.93 18.33 14.42
C GLU A 121 -36.74 18.25 13.47
N TYR A 122 -36.05 17.11 13.44
CA TYR A 122 -34.87 16.91 12.59
C TYR A 122 -35.17 17.21 11.11
N SER A 123 -36.28 16.68 10.60
CA SER A 123 -36.72 16.85 9.22
C SER A 123 -36.92 18.32 8.83
N LEU A 124 -37.47 19.15 9.72
CA LEU A 124 -37.71 20.56 9.42
C LEU A 124 -36.40 21.36 9.40
N ILE A 125 -35.47 21.04 10.29
CA ILE A 125 -34.15 21.66 10.33
C ILE A 125 -33.35 21.28 9.09
N ASP A 126 -33.33 20.00 8.71
CA ASP A 126 -32.71 19.53 7.46
C ASP A 126 -33.34 20.19 6.23
N ASN A 127 -34.67 20.31 6.19
CA ASN A 127 -35.36 20.95 5.07
C ASN A 127 -34.94 22.42 4.91
N LEU A 128 -34.80 23.17 6.01
CA LEU A 128 -34.34 24.55 5.97
C LEU A 128 -32.85 24.65 5.58
N ALA A 129 -31.99 23.83 6.17
CA ALA A 129 -30.57 23.82 5.84
C ALA A 129 -30.33 23.44 4.36
N ASN A 130 -31.00 22.40 3.87
CA ASN A 130 -30.93 21.99 2.46
C ASN A 130 -31.48 23.06 1.51
N ALA A 131 -32.49 23.82 1.92
CA ALA A 131 -32.98 24.96 1.15
C ALA A 131 -31.89 26.05 1.00
N PHE A 132 -31.14 26.33 2.06
CA PHE A 132 -29.98 27.22 2.00
C PHE A 132 -28.85 26.65 1.13
N LEU A 133 -28.51 25.37 1.29
CA LEU A 133 -27.46 24.71 0.50
C LEU A 133 -27.76 24.68 -0.99
N LYS A 134 -29.02 24.45 -1.38
CA LYS A 134 -29.46 24.52 -2.79
C LYS A 134 -29.13 25.86 -3.45
N ARG A 135 -29.17 26.94 -2.67
CA ARG A 135 -28.82 28.31 -3.11
C ARG A 135 -27.39 28.72 -2.75
N ARG A 136 -26.56 27.79 -2.28
CA ARG A 136 -25.15 27.98 -1.87
C ARG A 136 -24.96 28.93 -0.67
N PHE A 137 -25.98 29.11 0.15
CA PHE A 137 -25.91 29.87 1.40
C PHE A 137 -25.40 28.97 2.54
N ILE A 138 -24.11 28.66 2.49
CA ILE A 138 -23.50 27.64 3.38
C ILE A 138 -23.47 28.11 4.83
N ASP A 139 -23.19 29.40 5.09
CA ASP A 139 -23.14 29.93 6.44
C ASP A 139 -24.52 29.90 7.12
N GLU A 140 -25.58 30.16 6.36
CA GLU A 140 -26.95 30.08 6.82
C GLU A 140 -27.37 28.64 7.11
N ALA A 141 -26.93 27.68 6.29
CA ALA A 141 -27.14 26.26 6.55
C ALA A 141 -26.45 25.82 7.85
N ILE A 142 -25.18 26.21 8.06
CA ILE A 142 -24.44 25.93 9.30
C ILE A 142 -25.16 26.55 10.52
N LYS A 143 -25.57 27.83 10.43
CA LYS A 143 -26.33 28.49 11.51
C LYS A 143 -27.66 27.78 11.81
N THR A 144 -28.34 27.29 10.78
CA THR A 144 -29.57 26.50 10.90
C THR A 144 -29.33 25.24 11.73
N TYR A 145 -28.30 24.45 11.38
CA TYR A 145 -27.93 23.26 12.14
C TYR A 145 -27.53 23.58 13.59
N GLN A 146 -26.70 24.62 13.80
CA GLN A 146 -26.29 25.05 15.13
C GLN A 146 -27.47 25.49 16.01
N LYS A 147 -28.46 26.19 15.44
CA LYS A 147 -29.68 26.58 16.16
C LYS A 147 -30.56 25.38 16.43
N GLY A 148 -30.80 24.53 15.43
CA GLY A 148 -31.58 23.30 15.55
C GLY A 148 -31.04 22.35 16.63
N ARG A 149 -29.70 22.21 16.70
CA ARG A 149 -29.00 21.47 17.76
C ARG A 149 -29.37 21.96 19.16
N LYS A 150 -29.43 23.28 19.37
CA LYS A 150 -29.83 23.87 20.67
C LYS A 150 -31.29 23.55 21.01
N SER A 151 -32.17 23.57 20.01
CA SER A 151 -33.60 23.23 20.18
C SER A 151 -33.81 21.75 20.51
N ILE A 152 -33.10 20.85 19.83
CA ILE A 152 -33.14 19.39 20.05
C ILE A 152 -32.49 19.00 21.38
N LYS A 153 -31.57 19.82 21.90
CA LYS A 153 -30.79 19.59 23.13
C LYS A 153 -29.90 18.34 23.07
N ARG A 154 -29.37 18.04 21.88
CA ARG A 154 -28.37 16.98 21.66
C ARG A 154 -27.12 17.57 20.99
N PRO A 155 -25.96 17.62 21.66
CA PRO A 155 -24.75 18.25 21.11
C PRO A 155 -24.27 17.69 19.77
N SER A 156 -24.48 16.39 19.51
CA SER A 156 -24.10 15.73 18.26
C SER A 156 -25.11 15.87 17.12
N ALA A 157 -26.28 16.49 17.35
CA ALA A 157 -27.26 16.69 16.29
C ALA A 157 -26.65 17.49 15.15
N PHE A 158 -26.80 16.95 13.94
CA PHE A 158 -26.27 17.48 12.68
C PHE A 158 -24.74 17.63 12.61
N ALA A 159 -23.99 16.91 13.47
CA ALA A 159 -22.53 17.04 13.51
C ALA A 159 -21.86 16.59 12.20
N LEU A 160 -22.36 15.54 11.54
CA LEU A 160 -21.82 15.08 10.26
C LEU A 160 -22.06 16.09 9.15
N GLU A 161 -23.29 16.55 9.02
CA GLU A 161 -23.71 17.55 8.04
C GLU A 161 -22.91 18.84 8.24
N THR A 162 -22.75 19.28 9.48
CA THR A 162 -21.99 20.48 9.80
C THR A 162 -20.50 20.30 9.52
N ALA A 163 -19.92 19.13 9.83
CA ALA A 163 -18.53 18.82 9.50
C ALA A 163 -18.27 18.84 7.99
N ASP A 164 -19.16 18.22 7.20
CA ASP A 164 -19.06 18.18 5.73
C ASP A 164 -19.11 19.60 5.13
N LEU A 165 -19.93 20.50 5.69
CA LEU A 165 -19.96 21.91 5.29
C LEU A 165 -18.69 22.67 5.71
N TYR A 166 -18.11 22.38 6.87
CA TYR A 166 -16.84 22.98 7.27
C TYR A 166 -15.67 22.50 6.40
N PHE A 167 -15.64 21.22 6.02
CA PHE A 167 -14.66 20.70 5.05
C PHE A 167 -14.78 21.41 3.70
N TYR A 168 -16.01 21.58 3.20
CA TYR A 168 -16.25 22.33 1.96
C TYR A 168 -15.71 23.78 2.04
N LYS A 169 -15.75 24.40 3.22
CA LYS A 169 -15.21 25.74 3.48
C LYS A 169 -13.71 25.78 3.76
N HIS A 170 -13.02 24.64 3.74
CA HIS A 170 -11.63 24.49 4.18
C HIS A 170 -11.39 24.92 5.65
N ASP A 171 -12.43 24.86 6.49
CA ASP A 171 -12.35 25.14 7.92
C ASP A 171 -12.14 23.84 8.69
N LEU A 172 -10.92 23.31 8.58
CA LEU A 172 -10.56 22.01 9.12
C LEU A 172 -10.74 21.93 10.64
N SER A 173 -10.43 23.01 11.37
CA SER A 173 -10.52 23.01 12.82
C SER A 173 -11.96 22.82 13.30
N ASN A 174 -12.93 23.49 12.67
CA ASN A 174 -14.33 23.31 13.04
C ASN A 174 -14.88 21.97 12.55
N ALA A 175 -14.47 21.49 11.36
CA ALA A 175 -14.84 20.17 10.87
C ALA A 175 -14.41 19.05 11.84
N ILE A 176 -13.15 19.07 12.28
CA ILE A 176 -12.63 18.12 13.28
C ILE A 176 -13.43 18.19 14.57
N ASN A 177 -13.71 19.40 15.06
CA ASN A 177 -14.47 19.57 16.30
C ASN A 177 -15.86 18.94 16.24
N GLU A 178 -16.56 19.10 15.12
CA GLU A 178 -17.87 18.49 14.90
C GLU A 178 -17.80 16.96 14.87
N LEU A 179 -16.82 16.38 14.17
CA LEU A 179 -16.60 14.93 14.17
C LEU A 179 -16.28 14.39 15.56
N LEU A 180 -15.46 15.10 16.34
CA LEU A 180 -15.12 14.67 17.69
C LEU A 180 -16.31 14.78 18.64
N VAL A 181 -17.20 15.78 18.49
CA VAL A 181 -18.46 15.85 19.26
C VAL A 181 -19.35 14.65 18.96
N LEU A 182 -19.40 14.21 17.70
CA LEU A 182 -20.17 13.02 17.33
C LEU A 182 -19.61 11.75 17.98
N VAL A 183 -18.29 11.57 17.93
CA VAL A 183 -17.62 10.42 18.57
C VAL A 183 -17.78 10.45 20.08
N GLU A 184 -17.74 11.63 20.70
CA GLU A 184 -17.95 11.81 22.14
C GLU A 184 -19.36 11.42 22.61
N ASP A 185 -20.37 11.64 21.76
CA ASP A 185 -21.77 11.26 22.04
C ASP A 185 -21.98 9.74 21.89
N ASN A 186 -21.34 9.12 20.90
CA ASN A 186 -21.38 7.68 20.70
C ASN A 186 -20.15 7.19 19.91
N ASP A 187 -19.33 6.36 20.56
CA ASP A 187 -18.12 5.77 20.01
C ASP A 187 -18.35 4.96 18.72
N PHE A 188 -19.59 4.52 18.45
CA PHE A 188 -19.98 3.86 17.18
C PHE A 188 -19.62 4.70 15.95
N PHE A 189 -19.61 6.03 16.05
CA PHE A 189 -19.32 6.92 14.93
C PHE A 189 -17.82 7.11 14.65
N ILE A 190 -16.93 6.43 15.38
CA ILE A 190 -15.48 6.56 15.17
C ILE A 190 -15.07 6.21 13.74
N SER A 191 -15.70 5.19 13.12
CA SER A 191 -15.42 4.83 11.73
C SER A 191 -15.83 5.95 10.78
N ASN A 192 -17.05 6.50 10.96
CA ASN A 192 -17.54 7.58 10.11
C ASN A 192 -16.68 8.85 10.20
N ALA A 193 -16.10 9.11 11.38
CA ALA A 193 -15.16 10.21 11.56
C ALA A 193 -13.84 9.94 10.82
N LYS A 194 -13.27 8.73 10.94
CA LYS A 194 -12.05 8.33 10.22
C LYS A 194 -12.24 8.44 8.71
N ASP A 195 -13.35 7.93 8.16
CA ASP A 195 -13.61 7.95 6.72
C ASP A 195 -13.63 9.38 6.15
N ARG A 196 -14.29 10.31 6.85
CA ARG A 196 -14.33 11.73 6.45
C ARG A 196 -12.96 12.39 6.54
N MET A 197 -12.20 12.07 7.59
CA MET A 197 -10.83 12.59 7.74
C MET A 197 -9.92 12.05 6.63
N ILE A 198 -10.00 10.76 6.28
CA ILE A 198 -9.21 10.17 5.17
C ILE A 198 -9.50 10.86 3.84
N VAL A 199 -10.77 11.18 3.57
CA VAL A 199 -11.17 11.82 2.30
C VAL A 199 -10.74 13.29 2.23
N ASN A 200 -10.69 14.00 3.37
CA ASN A 200 -10.50 15.45 3.39
C ASN A 200 -9.11 15.90 3.86
N PHE A 201 -8.33 15.05 4.54
CA PHE A 201 -6.98 15.39 4.99
C PHE A 201 -6.00 15.12 3.86
N ASN A 202 -5.11 16.07 3.60
CA ASN A 202 -4.18 16.02 2.48
C ASN A 202 -2.72 16.03 2.93
N SER A 203 -2.43 16.29 4.20
CA SER A 203 -1.06 16.33 4.72
C SER A 203 -0.93 15.93 6.19
N ASN A 204 0.30 15.75 6.65
CA ASN A 204 0.61 15.47 8.06
C ASN A 204 0.25 16.64 8.99
N GLU A 205 0.21 17.88 8.47
CA GLU A 205 -0.24 19.05 9.22
C GLU A 205 -1.73 18.94 9.59
N ASP A 206 -2.57 18.39 8.73
CA ASP A 206 -4.00 18.19 9.00
C ASP A 206 -4.21 17.22 10.18
N TYR A 207 -3.46 16.11 10.18
CA TYR A 207 -3.44 15.17 11.30
C TYR A 207 -2.83 15.77 12.58
N SER A 208 -1.89 16.71 12.46
CA SER A 208 -1.34 17.44 13.61
C SER A 208 -2.39 18.34 14.29
N ILE A 209 -3.30 18.93 13.52
CA ILE A 209 -4.44 19.68 14.05
C ILE A 209 -5.38 18.74 14.83
N LEU A 210 -5.69 17.57 14.27
CA LEU A 210 -6.47 16.53 14.95
C LEU A 210 -5.82 16.11 16.27
N ASN A 211 -4.51 15.84 16.26
CA ASN A 211 -3.76 15.45 17.45
C ASN A 211 -3.86 16.48 18.57
N LYS A 212 -3.71 17.77 18.22
CA LYS A 212 -3.80 18.86 19.20
C LYS A 212 -5.17 18.89 19.88
N GLU A 213 -6.25 18.73 19.12
CA GLU A 213 -7.61 18.74 19.66
C GLU A 213 -7.90 17.49 20.51
N LEU A 214 -7.51 16.30 20.04
CA LEU A 214 -7.64 15.05 20.78
C LEU A 214 -6.90 15.10 22.13
N ILE A 215 -5.67 15.60 22.14
CA ILE A 215 -4.88 15.75 23.38
C ILE A 215 -5.58 16.70 24.35
N ALA A 216 -6.10 17.84 23.88
CA ALA A 216 -6.80 18.80 24.73
C ALA A 216 -8.09 18.19 25.34
N ARG A 217 -8.81 17.34 24.60
CA ARG A 217 -10.00 16.64 25.10
C ARG A 217 -9.64 15.51 26.07
N LEU A 218 -8.61 14.72 25.77
CA LEU A 218 -8.13 13.64 26.63
C LEU A 218 -7.58 14.14 27.97
N GLN A 219 -7.05 15.37 28.05
CA GLN A 219 -6.69 15.99 29.32
C GLN A 219 -7.90 16.23 30.23
N LYS A 220 -9.09 16.45 29.65
CA LYS A 220 -10.34 16.69 30.39
C LYS A 220 -11.13 15.40 30.63
N LYS A 221 -11.10 14.47 29.68
CA LYS A 221 -11.82 13.18 29.68
C LYS A 221 -10.86 12.03 29.35
N PRO A 222 -9.92 11.69 30.24
CA PRO A 222 -8.91 10.65 29.97
C PRO A 222 -9.51 9.26 29.72
N GLU A 223 -10.73 9.02 30.18
CA GLU A 223 -11.49 7.77 30.03
C GLU A 223 -12.16 7.58 28.66
N GLN A 224 -12.20 8.60 27.80
CA GLN A 224 -12.79 8.46 26.46
C GLN A 224 -11.87 7.63 25.56
N TYR A 225 -12.14 6.33 25.47
CA TYR A 225 -11.30 5.39 24.72
C TYR A 225 -11.28 5.67 23.22
N ALA A 226 -12.40 6.07 22.63
CA ALA A 226 -12.46 6.43 21.21
C ALA A 226 -11.48 7.55 20.82
N PHE A 227 -11.21 8.51 21.71
CA PHE A 227 -10.23 9.56 21.45
C PHE A 227 -8.79 9.04 21.49
N ASN A 228 -8.48 8.08 22.38
CA ASN A 228 -7.17 7.44 22.38
C ASN A 228 -6.97 6.61 21.09
N ASP A 229 -8.01 5.91 20.64
CA ASP A 229 -7.95 5.15 19.38
C ASP A 229 -7.77 6.07 18.16
N LEU A 230 -8.51 7.18 18.09
CA LEU A 230 -8.31 8.19 17.04
C LEU A 230 -6.91 8.81 17.08
N LEU A 231 -6.35 9.04 18.27
CA LEU A 231 -5.01 9.61 18.40
C LEU A 231 -3.94 8.62 17.94
N MET A 232 -4.06 7.34 18.33
CA MET A 232 -3.19 6.27 17.84
C MET A 232 -3.29 6.14 16.32
N TRP A 233 -4.52 6.11 15.78
CA TRP A 233 -4.77 6.03 14.36
C TRP A 233 -4.16 7.21 13.59
N SER A 234 -4.30 8.44 14.10
CA SER A 234 -3.71 9.64 13.51
C SER A 234 -2.18 9.57 13.45
N PHE A 235 -1.52 9.05 14.49
CA PHE A 235 -0.07 8.81 14.45
C PHE A 235 0.32 7.74 13.42
N ILE A 236 -0.49 6.68 13.26
CA ILE A 236 -0.26 5.66 12.22
C ILE A 236 -0.35 6.29 10.82
N GLN A 237 -1.35 7.15 10.55
CA GLN A 237 -1.47 7.83 9.26
C GLN A 237 -0.24 8.70 8.95
N GLN A 238 0.32 9.35 9.97
CA GLN A 238 1.53 10.15 9.86
C GLN A 238 2.83 9.33 9.82
N LYS A 239 2.75 7.99 9.92
CA LYS A 239 3.90 7.09 10.14
C LYS A 239 4.73 7.47 11.37
N ASP A 240 4.14 8.16 12.35
CA ASP A 240 4.76 8.40 13.66
C ASP A 240 4.59 7.16 14.53
N TRP A 241 5.42 6.15 14.26
CA TRP A 241 5.41 4.89 14.98
C TRP A 241 5.73 5.04 16.47
N ASN A 242 6.46 6.10 16.85
CA ASN A 242 6.75 6.38 18.26
C ASN A 242 5.50 6.85 18.99
N GLY A 243 4.82 7.86 18.43
CA GLY A 243 3.54 8.35 18.95
C GLY A 243 2.50 7.23 19.03
N ALA A 244 2.36 6.46 17.95
CA ALA A 244 1.44 5.32 17.89
C ALA A 244 1.76 4.28 18.98
N MET A 245 3.02 3.92 19.19
CA MET A 245 3.41 2.93 20.20
C MET A 245 3.13 3.41 21.63
N VAL A 246 3.35 4.70 21.92
CA VAL A 246 3.03 5.27 23.24
C VAL A 246 1.53 5.15 23.51
N GLN A 247 0.69 5.49 22.52
CA GLN A 247 -0.76 5.38 22.67
C GLN A 247 -1.22 3.92 22.76
N ALA A 248 -0.69 3.03 21.92
CA ALA A 248 -1.04 1.61 21.94
C ALA A 248 -0.76 1.00 23.33
N LYS A 249 0.40 1.28 23.92
CA LYS A 249 0.74 0.81 25.30
C LYS A 249 -0.20 1.39 26.36
N ALA A 250 -0.57 2.66 26.22
CA ALA A 250 -1.47 3.31 27.18
C ALA A 250 -2.89 2.71 27.13
N ILE A 251 -3.42 2.48 25.92
CA ILE A 251 -4.73 1.85 25.70
C ILE A 251 -4.70 0.40 26.21
N ASP A 252 -3.69 -0.37 25.81
CA ASP A 252 -3.55 -1.78 26.17
C ASP A 252 -3.57 -2.00 27.69
N LYS A 253 -2.79 -1.16 28.41
CA LYS A 253 -2.73 -1.20 29.87
C LYS A 253 -4.05 -0.84 30.54
N ARG A 254 -4.77 0.17 30.02
CA ARG A 254 -6.05 0.62 30.59
C ARG A 254 -7.15 -0.41 30.36
N MET A 255 -7.20 -0.97 29.17
CA MET A 255 -8.19 -1.96 28.74
C MET A 255 -7.84 -3.39 29.19
N LYS A 256 -6.64 -3.59 29.75
CA LYS A 256 -6.10 -4.90 30.17
C LYS A 256 -6.09 -5.90 29.02
N GLU A 257 -5.63 -5.44 27.86
CA GLU A 257 -5.62 -6.20 26.61
C GLU A 257 -4.44 -7.16 26.48
N GLU A 258 -3.59 -7.26 27.52
CA GLU A 258 -2.47 -8.19 27.62
C GLU A 258 -1.47 -8.14 26.46
N GLY A 259 -1.33 -6.98 25.81
CA GLY A 259 -0.44 -6.76 24.69
C GLY A 259 -1.10 -6.83 23.31
N ARG A 260 -2.40 -7.14 23.20
CA ARG A 260 -3.12 -7.20 21.91
C ARG A 260 -2.89 -5.95 21.06
N ARG A 261 -3.09 -4.76 21.63
CA ARG A 261 -3.04 -3.51 20.87
C ARG A 261 -1.63 -3.23 20.33
N VAL A 262 -0.63 -3.57 21.13
CA VAL A 262 0.77 -3.37 20.77
C VAL A 262 1.22 -4.43 19.76
N LEU A 263 0.70 -5.66 19.84
CA LEU A 263 0.89 -6.69 18.83
C LEU A 263 0.35 -6.23 17.47
N ASP A 264 -0.89 -5.73 17.44
CA ASP A 264 -1.53 -5.24 16.22
C ASP A 264 -0.72 -4.10 15.58
N LEU A 265 -0.24 -3.15 16.39
CA LEU A 265 0.66 -2.10 15.92
C LEU A 265 1.99 -2.66 15.38
N GLY A 266 2.53 -3.71 16.01
CA GLY A 266 3.73 -4.41 15.52
C GLY A 266 3.53 -4.97 14.12
N ASN A 267 2.39 -5.59 13.86
CA ASN A 267 2.03 -6.14 12.54
C ASN A 267 1.85 -5.03 11.48
N ILE A 268 1.26 -3.89 11.87
CA ILE A 268 1.15 -2.72 10.99
C ILE A 268 2.54 -2.16 10.65
N CYS A 269 3.40 -2.00 11.66
CA CYS A 269 4.78 -1.54 11.46
C CYS A 269 5.54 -2.49 10.51
N LYS A 270 5.40 -3.82 10.69
CA LYS A 270 6.03 -4.82 9.82
C LYS A 270 5.59 -4.66 8.37
N SER A 271 4.28 -4.54 8.17
CA SER A 271 3.68 -4.39 6.82
C SER A 271 4.06 -3.07 6.13
N ASN A 272 4.54 -2.08 6.90
CA ASN A 272 5.05 -0.80 6.43
C ASN A 272 6.60 -0.73 6.44
N GLU A 273 7.27 -1.87 6.54
CA GLU A 273 8.75 -2.00 6.58
C GLU A 273 9.43 -1.21 7.72
N ALA A 274 8.67 -0.80 8.73
CA ALA A 274 9.16 -0.15 9.94
C ALA A 274 9.68 -1.20 10.94
N PHE A 275 10.63 -2.03 10.50
CA PHE A 275 11.09 -3.25 11.18
C PHE A 275 11.52 -2.99 12.64
N ASP A 276 12.32 -1.96 12.87
CA ASP A 276 12.82 -1.64 14.22
C ASP A 276 11.67 -1.32 15.20
N LYS A 277 10.59 -0.70 14.71
CA LYS A 277 9.40 -0.39 15.52
C LYS A 277 8.51 -1.61 15.70
N ALA A 278 8.38 -2.45 14.68
CA ALA A 278 7.71 -3.75 14.79
C ALA A 278 8.38 -4.64 15.85
N LEU A 279 9.72 -4.80 15.78
CA LEU A 279 10.52 -5.54 16.76
C LEU A 279 10.37 -4.99 18.19
N ALA A 280 10.32 -3.66 18.34
CA ALA A 280 10.08 -3.04 19.65
C ALA A 280 8.67 -3.35 20.19
N CYS A 281 7.66 -3.42 19.32
CA CYS A 281 6.30 -3.79 19.70
C CYS A 281 6.24 -5.25 20.17
N TYR A 282 6.79 -6.18 19.39
CA TYR A 282 6.84 -7.59 19.79
C TYR A 282 7.63 -7.80 21.08
N SER A 283 8.78 -7.13 21.23
CA SER A 283 9.59 -7.16 22.46
C SER A 283 8.78 -6.72 23.69
N PHE A 284 7.96 -5.68 23.55
CA PHE A 284 7.08 -5.23 24.62
C PHE A 284 6.07 -6.32 25.00
N VAL A 285 5.37 -6.92 24.03
CA VAL A 285 4.36 -7.95 24.31
C VAL A 285 5.01 -9.18 24.96
N ILE A 286 6.17 -9.62 24.48
CA ILE A 286 6.95 -10.73 25.08
C ILE A 286 7.36 -10.40 26.52
N SER A 287 7.68 -9.14 26.82
CA SER A 287 8.07 -8.70 28.16
C SER A 287 6.94 -8.75 29.19
N LEU A 288 5.68 -8.87 28.75
CA LEU A 288 4.52 -8.98 29.64
C LEU A 288 4.42 -10.33 30.35
N GLY A 289 5.10 -11.37 29.83
CA GLY A 289 5.14 -12.71 30.44
C GLY A 289 4.65 -13.82 29.52
N LYS A 290 5.17 -15.03 29.72
CA LYS A 290 4.87 -16.23 28.91
C LYS A 290 3.47 -16.78 29.11
N GLU A 291 2.83 -16.40 30.22
CA GLU A 291 1.46 -16.74 30.58
C GLU A 291 0.43 -15.83 29.91
N LYS A 292 0.87 -14.78 29.21
CA LYS A 292 -0.02 -13.84 28.52
C LYS A 292 -0.47 -14.36 27.18
N SER A 293 -1.71 -14.03 26.85
CA SER A 293 -2.44 -14.56 25.68
C SER A 293 -1.69 -14.37 24.35
N TYR A 294 -0.92 -13.28 24.21
CA TYR A 294 -0.27 -12.88 22.94
C TYR A 294 1.25 -13.12 22.92
N TYR A 295 1.80 -13.83 23.90
CA TYR A 295 3.24 -14.06 24.00
C TYR A 295 3.78 -14.85 22.80
N TYR A 296 3.08 -15.91 22.39
CA TYR A 296 3.50 -16.78 21.29
C TYR A 296 3.46 -16.05 19.95
N GLU A 297 2.37 -15.35 19.67
CA GLU A 297 2.18 -14.55 18.46
C GLU A 297 3.25 -13.47 18.36
N ALA A 298 3.59 -12.82 19.48
CA ALA A 298 4.65 -11.82 19.51
C ALA A 298 6.04 -12.43 19.24
N GLN A 299 6.35 -13.62 19.78
CA GLN A 299 7.59 -14.32 19.44
C GLN A 299 7.66 -14.65 17.95
N LYS A 300 6.60 -15.21 17.38
CA LYS A 300 6.54 -15.47 15.92
C LYS A 300 6.69 -14.20 15.09
N GLY A 301 5.99 -13.14 15.47
CA GLY A 301 6.09 -11.84 14.82
C GLY A 301 7.51 -11.29 14.85
N MET A 302 8.20 -11.40 16.00
CA MET A 302 9.60 -11.00 16.15
C MET A 302 10.54 -11.78 15.22
N LEU A 303 10.44 -13.11 15.19
CA LEU A 303 11.30 -13.95 14.35
C LEU A 303 11.11 -13.64 12.87
N GLN A 304 9.85 -13.62 12.42
CA GLN A 304 9.50 -13.30 11.03
C GLN A 304 10.01 -11.91 10.62
N THR A 305 9.78 -10.91 11.46
CA THR A 305 10.20 -9.52 11.19
C THR A 305 11.71 -9.38 11.15
N GLY A 306 12.44 -10.02 12.07
CA GLY A 306 13.89 -9.97 12.09
C GLY A 306 14.51 -10.64 10.86
N MET A 307 13.98 -11.79 10.44
CA MET A 307 14.44 -12.47 9.24
C MET A 307 14.06 -11.71 7.96
N GLU A 308 12.86 -11.13 7.91
CA GLU A 308 12.42 -10.27 6.80
C GLU A 308 13.28 -9.01 6.68
N GLN A 309 13.65 -8.38 7.81
CA GLN A 309 14.61 -7.28 7.84
C GLN A 309 15.96 -7.69 7.25
N LEU A 310 16.48 -8.87 7.57
CA LEU A 310 17.74 -9.34 7.01
C LEU A 310 17.67 -9.60 5.49
N ARG A 311 16.53 -10.12 5.01
CA ARG A 311 16.33 -10.43 3.59
C ARG A 311 16.12 -9.17 2.73
N LEU A 312 15.56 -8.10 3.30
CA LEU A 312 15.21 -6.87 2.58
C LEU A 312 16.17 -5.70 2.82
N GLN A 313 16.77 -5.63 4.01
CA GLN A 313 17.64 -4.54 4.41
C GLN A 313 19.10 -4.99 4.45
N ASP A 314 19.91 -4.33 3.65
CA ASP A 314 21.35 -4.48 3.66
C ASP A 314 22.00 -3.81 4.89
N GLY A 315 23.14 -4.35 5.34
CA GLY A 315 23.95 -3.70 6.38
C GLY A 315 23.38 -3.78 7.80
N VAL A 316 22.46 -4.72 8.05
CA VAL A 316 22.01 -5.04 9.42
C VAL A 316 23.23 -5.41 10.28
N SER A 317 23.31 -4.84 11.48
CA SER A 317 24.49 -5.00 12.33
C SER A 317 24.56 -6.41 12.92
N MET A 318 25.80 -6.86 13.19
CA MET A 318 26.05 -8.14 13.88
C MET A 318 25.32 -8.23 15.23
N VAL A 319 25.15 -7.10 15.92
CA VAL A 319 24.40 -7.05 17.19
C VAL A 319 22.93 -7.43 16.97
N LYS A 320 22.26 -6.88 15.94
CA LYS A 320 20.88 -7.24 15.60
C LYS A 320 20.76 -8.71 15.18
N MET A 321 21.74 -9.22 14.45
CA MET A 321 21.79 -10.65 14.10
C MET A 321 21.90 -11.54 15.34
N GLN A 322 22.72 -11.16 16.33
CA GLN A 322 22.86 -11.88 17.60
C GLN A 322 21.58 -11.80 18.45
N GLU A 323 20.88 -10.67 18.44
CA GLU A 323 19.57 -10.53 19.10
C GLU A 323 18.53 -11.47 18.47
N LEU A 324 18.52 -11.59 17.14
CA LEU A 324 17.66 -12.53 16.41
C LEU A 324 18.05 -14.00 16.67
N GLU A 325 19.35 -14.32 16.68
CA GLU A 325 19.86 -15.66 17.06
C GLU A 325 19.35 -16.05 18.46
N ALA A 326 19.45 -15.13 19.42
CA ALA A 326 18.96 -15.34 20.78
C ALA A 326 17.44 -15.55 20.82
N ALA A 327 16.68 -14.82 20.00
CA ALA A 327 15.23 -14.98 19.90
C ALA A 327 14.84 -16.37 19.35
N TYR A 328 15.48 -16.84 18.26
CA TYR A 328 15.26 -18.18 17.72
C TYR A 328 15.61 -19.26 18.75
N LYS A 329 16.76 -19.15 19.41
CA LYS A 329 17.17 -20.12 20.45
C LYS A 329 16.20 -20.16 21.62
N ARG A 330 15.68 -19.01 22.06
CA ARG A 330 14.65 -18.96 23.11
C ARG A 330 13.37 -19.65 22.66
N TYR A 331 12.89 -19.36 21.45
CA TYR A 331 11.69 -19.99 20.90
C TYR A 331 11.85 -21.51 20.80
N LEU A 332 12.97 -22.00 20.24
CA LEU A 332 13.26 -23.43 20.13
C LEU A 332 13.49 -24.10 21.50
N SER A 333 13.92 -23.35 22.52
CA SER A 333 13.98 -23.83 23.91
C SER A 333 12.59 -23.98 24.53
N ASP A 334 11.71 -23.01 24.31
CA ASP A 334 10.34 -22.96 24.84
C ASP A 334 9.46 -24.05 24.21
N TYR A 335 9.53 -24.24 22.89
CA TYR A 335 8.65 -25.15 22.13
C TYR A 335 9.28 -26.49 21.73
N LYS A 336 10.59 -26.64 21.97
CA LYS A 336 11.42 -27.78 21.55
C LYS A 336 11.50 -27.95 20.03
N LEU A 337 12.61 -28.52 19.58
CA LEU A 337 12.80 -28.88 18.20
C LEU A 337 11.92 -30.10 17.85
N ASN A 338 10.96 -29.92 16.94
CA ASN A 338 10.04 -30.94 16.44
C ASN A 338 9.51 -30.53 15.05
N TRP A 339 8.58 -31.31 14.48
CA TRP A 339 8.05 -31.06 13.14
C TRP A 339 7.29 -29.73 13.00
N GLN A 340 6.74 -29.16 14.08
CA GLN A 340 6.05 -27.88 14.09
C GLN A 340 7.01 -26.68 14.14
N THR A 341 8.18 -26.85 14.75
CA THR A 341 9.21 -25.80 14.91
C THR A 341 10.34 -25.91 13.89
N GLY A 342 10.21 -26.81 12.92
CA GLY A 342 11.23 -27.06 11.91
C GLY A 342 11.51 -25.87 11.01
N ASN A 343 10.51 -25.02 10.74
CA ASN A 343 10.71 -23.79 9.98
C ASN A 343 11.63 -22.82 10.72
N GLU A 344 11.42 -22.64 12.04
CA GLU A 344 12.24 -21.77 12.86
C GLU A 344 13.68 -22.31 13.01
N GLN A 345 13.86 -23.63 13.08
CA GLN A 345 15.18 -24.25 13.05
C GLN A 345 15.90 -24.02 11.72
N LYS A 346 15.18 -24.17 10.60
CA LYS A 346 15.71 -23.89 9.26
C LYS A 346 16.12 -22.42 9.15
N GLU A 347 15.27 -21.48 9.57
CA GLU A 347 15.59 -20.05 9.52
C GLU A 347 16.76 -19.66 10.43
N LEU A 348 16.92 -20.29 11.60
CA LEU A 348 18.12 -20.13 12.43
C LEU A 348 19.39 -20.59 11.68
N ALA A 349 19.32 -21.70 10.95
CA ALA A 349 20.42 -22.14 10.12
C ALA A 349 20.70 -21.18 8.95
N GLU A 350 19.66 -20.62 8.33
CA GLU A 350 19.78 -19.59 7.29
C GLU A 350 20.53 -18.35 7.83
N LEU A 351 20.17 -17.88 9.04
CA LEU A 351 20.86 -16.82 9.78
C LEU A 351 22.35 -17.13 9.92
N HIS A 352 22.67 -18.33 10.42
CA HIS A 352 24.06 -18.74 10.62
C HIS A 352 24.84 -18.86 9.32
N ILE A 353 24.30 -19.52 8.29
CA ILE A 353 25.01 -19.83 7.05
C ILE A 353 25.25 -18.55 6.23
N TYR A 354 24.20 -17.80 5.94
CA TYR A 354 24.26 -16.76 4.91
C TYR A 354 24.52 -15.35 5.46
N TYR A 355 24.15 -15.08 6.72
CA TYR A 355 24.30 -13.73 7.30
C TYR A 355 25.44 -13.65 8.31
N MET A 356 25.64 -14.69 9.13
CA MET A 356 26.71 -14.72 10.13
C MET A 356 27.97 -15.46 9.67
N HIS A 357 27.95 -16.07 8.47
CA HIS A 357 29.05 -16.84 7.88
C HIS A 357 29.58 -17.98 8.79
N GLN A 358 28.67 -18.66 9.47
CA GLN A 358 28.89 -19.77 10.41
C GLN A 358 28.30 -21.07 9.87
N ALA A 359 28.77 -21.51 8.70
CA ALA A 359 28.27 -22.71 8.02
C ALA A 359 28.27 -23.97 8.91
N GLY A 360 29.30 -24.14 9.77
CA GLY A 360 29.37 -25.26 10.71
C GLY A 360 28.17 -25.35 11.66
N LYS A 361 27.73 -24.22 12.23
CA LYS A 361 26.52 -24.19 13.08
C LYS A 361 25.27 -24.55 12.27
N GLY A 362 25.12 -23.96 11.08
CA GLY A 362 23.99 -24.26 10.22
C GLY A 362 23.91 -25.73 9.79
N ILE A 363 25.07 -26.37 9.57
CA ILE A 363 25.17 -27.81 9.32
C ILE A 363 24.63 -28.61 10.50
N GLU A 364 25.08 -28.32 11.73
CA GLU A 364 24.60 -29.00 12.94
C GLU A 364 23.07 -28.86 13.09
N GLU A 365 22.57 -27.66 12.87
CA GLU A 365 21.17 -27.30 12.99
C GLU A 365 20.27 -28.01 11.96
N LEU A 366 20.68 -28.03 10.69
CA LEU A 366 19.93 -28.68 9.62
C LEU A 366 20.07 -30.20 9.67
N ALA A 367 21.26 -30.73 10.00
CA ALA A 367 21.47 -32.16 10.17
C ALA A 367 20.60 -32.75 11.30
N ALA A 368 20.33 -31.95 12.34
CA ALA A 368 19.35 -32.31 13.36
C ALA A 368 17.92 -32.29 12.81
N LEU A 369 17.53 -31.22 12.09
CA LEU A 369 16.20 -31.05 11.51
C LEU A 369 15.81 -32.17 10.54
N VAL A 370 16.69 -32.54 9.61
CA VAL A 370 16.39 -33.54 8.57
C VAL A 370 16.20 -34.96 9.12
N LYS A 371 16.56 -35.20 10.40
CA LYS A 371 16.37 -36.48 11.10
C LYS A 371 15.06 -36.54 11.88
N ILE A 372 14.30 -35.45 11.96
CA ILE A 372 13.05 -35.40 12.74
C ILE A 372 11.92 -36.10 11.96
N PRO A 373 11.28 -37.12 12.53
CA PRO A 373 10.12 -37.75 11.91
C PRO A 373 8.94 -36.78 11.81
N GLY A 374 8.24 -36.82 10.66
CA GLY A 374 7.00 -36.05 10.47
C GLY A 374 7.19 -34.60 10.00
N VAL A 375 8.43 -34.16 9.73
CA VAL A 375 8.68 -32.88 9.03
C VAL A 375 8.04 -32.94 7.64
N GLU A 376 7.33 -31.88 7.26
CA GLU A 376 6.71 -31.75 5.95
C GLU A 376 7.73 -31.94 4.83
N SER A 377 7.42 -32.72 3.79
CA SER A 377 8.34 -33.08 2.71
C SER A 377 9.00 -31.87 2.04
N ARG A 378 8.25 -30.78 1.80
CA ARG A 378 8.80 -29.54 1.20
C ARG A 378 9.76 -28.81 2.14
N LEU A 379 9.46 -28.75 3.43
CA LEU A 379 10.38 -28.19 4.43
C LEU A 379 11.65 -29.04 4.53
N LEU A 380 11.51 -30.37 4.53
CA LEU A 380 12.62 -31.30 4.55
C LEU A 380 13.53 -31.10 3.33
N ALA A 381 12.96 -31.01 2.13
CA ALA A 381 13.69 -30.76 0.88
C ALA A 381 14.46 -29.43 0.92
N LYS A 382 13.79 -28.32 1.28
CA LYS A 382 14.45 -27.01 1.43
C LYS A 382 15.59 -27.05 2.45
N SER A 383 15.40 -27.76 3.55
CA SER A 383 16.43 -27.93 4.59
C SER A 383 17.61 -28.75 4.09
N LYS A 384 17.38 -29.79 3.28
CA LYS A 384 18.44 -30.58 2.63
C LYS A 384 19.22 -29.77 1.60
N LEU A 385 18.56 -28.95 0.77
CA LEU A 385 19.23 -28.08 -0.19
C LEU A 385 20.13 -27.07 0.51
N MET A 386 19.63 -26.40 1.55
CA MET A 386 20.42 -25.45 2.33
C MET A 386 21.56 -26.14 3.11
N LEU A 387 21.35 -27.38 3.56
CA LEU A 387 22.40 -28.19 4.18
C LEU A 387 23.49 -28.55 3.16
N ALA A 388 23.11 -28.89 1.93
CA ALA A 388 24.04 -29.14 0.83
C ALA A 388 24.85 -27.90 0.47
N ASP A 389 24.22 -26.73 0.40
CA ASP A 389 24.90 -25.45 0.24
C ASP A 389 25.91 -25.20 1.38
N ALA A 390 25.51 -25.47 2.64
CA ALA A 390 26.39 -25.28 3.79
C ALA A 390 27.61 -26.22 3.78
N TYR A 391 27.43 -27.47 3.36
CA TYR A 391 28.54 -28.41 3.13
C TYR A 391 29.46 -27.91 2.02
N LEU A 392 28.91 -27.43 0.91
CA LEU A 392 29.70 -26.85 -0.18
C LEU A 392 30.47 -25.60 0.26
N ILE A 393 29.86 -24.72 1.05
CA ILE A 393 30.51 -23.55 1.66
C ILE A 393 31.70 -23.98 2.54
N SER A 394 31.53 -25.10 3.25
CA SER A 394 32.55 -25.67 4.14
C SER A 394 33.58 -26.55 3.41
N GLY A 395 33.43 -26.74 2.09
CA GLY A 395 34.33 -27.52 1.24
C GLY A 395 34.03 -29.02 1.15
N ASP A 396 32.98 -29.52 1.79
CA ASP A 396 32.53 -30.89 1.67
C ASP A 396 31.60 -31.05 0.45
N THR A 397 32.20 -31.36 -0.69
CA THR A 397 31.45 -31.50 -1.94
C THR A 397 30.69 -32.82 -2.04
N TRP A 398 31.04 -33.85 -1.26
CA TRP A 398 30.44 -35.18 -1.36
C TRP A 398 29.07 -35.22 -0.68
N GLU A 399 28.98 -34.67 0.52
CA GLU A 399 27.70 -34.54 1.22
C GLU A 399 26.74 -33.60 0.46
N ALA A 400 27.27 -32.52 -0.13
CA ALA A 400 26.49 -31.64 -0.99
C ALA A 400 25.89 -32.38 -2.19
N ASP A 401 26.70 -33.15 -2.93
CA ASP A 401 26.26 -33.96 -4.07
C ASP A 401 25.11 -34.92 -3.69
N LEU A 402 25.31 -35.68 -2.60
CA LEU A 402 24.33 -36.64 -2.13
C LEU A 402 22.98 -35.98 -1.84
N LEU A 403 22.99 -34.85 -1.12
CA LEU A 403 21.78 -34.16 -0.72
C LEU A 403 21.06 -33.51 -1.90
N TYR A 404 21.77 -32.90 -2.85
CA TYR A 404 21.14 -32.38 -4.07
C TYR A 404 20.44 -33.48 -4.86
N LYS A 405 21.11 -34.62 -5.09
CA LYS A 405 20.53 -35.77 -5.81
C LYS A 405 19.32 -36.37 -5.10
N GLN A 406 19.34 -36.43 -3.77
CA GLN A 406 18.18 -36.89 -3.01
C GLN A 406 16.97 -35.98 -3.26
N VAL A 407 17.15 -34.66 -3.18
CA VAL A 407 16.04 -33.72 -3.41
C VAL A 407 15.57 -33.74 -4.86
N GLU A 408 16.50 -33.77 -5.83
CA GLU A 408 16.16 -33.90 -7.25
C GLU A 408 15.27 -35.13 -7.50
N LYS A 409 15.66 -36.29 -6.98
CA LYS A 409 14.93 -37.55 -7.13
C LYS A 409 13.57 -37.54 -6.40
N ASP A 410 13.50 -36.94 -5.22
CA ASP A 410 12.27 -36.89 -4.43
C ASP A 410 11.24 -35.90 -5.05
N PHE A 411 11.68 -34.97 -5.92
CA PHE A 411 10.89 -33.86 -6.46
C PHE A 411 11.04 -33.67 -8.00
N GLU A 412 11.20 -34.73 -8.78
CA GLU A 412 11.60 -34.70 -10.21
C GLU A 412 10.86 -33.67 -11.08
N GLU A 413 9.54 -33.52 -10.89
CA GLU A 413 8.68 -32.62 -11.67
C GLU A 413 8.28 -31.31 -10.94
N ASP A 414 8.75 -31.11 -9.70
CA ASP A 414 8.44 -29.92 -8.89
C ASP A 414 9.57 -28.88 -9.04
N PRO A 415 9.27 -27.57 -8.96
CA PRO A 415 10.30 -26.52 -8.94
C PRO A 415 11.45 -26.76 -7.95
N LEU A 416 11.19 -27.43 -6.82
CA LEU A 416 12.25 -27.82 -5.86
C LEU A 416 13.24 -28.84 -6.44
N GLY A 417 12.79 -29.79 -7.25
CA GLY A 417 13.68 -30.72 -7.94
C GLY A 417 14.50 -30.02 -9.03
N GLN A 418 13.89 -29.06 -9.73
CA GLN A 418 14.60 -28.20 -10.70
C GLN A 418 15.70 -27.37 -10.03
N GLU A 419 15.41 -26.80 -8.85
CA GLU A 419 16.40 -26.09 -8.03
C GLU A 419 17.53 -27.02 -7.57
N ALA A 420 17.20 -28.22 -7.08
CA ALA A 420 18.17 -29.24 -6.69
C ALA A 420 19.09 -29.63 -7.85
N LYS A 421 18.51 -29.85 -9.03
CA LYS A 421 19.22 -30.18 -10.27
C LYS A 421 20.13 -29.05 -10.71
N TYR A 422 19.69 -27.80 -10.60
CA TYR A 422 20.52 -26.64 -10.91
C TYR A 422 21.72 -26.55 -9.95
N SER A 423 21.48 -26.71 -8.65
CA SER A 423 22.55 -26.70 -7.64
C SER A 423 23.55 -27.85 -7.84
N TYR A 424 23.07 -29.04 -8.21
CA TYR A 424 23.94 -30.15 -8.58
C TYR A 424 24.75 -29.86 -9.85
N SER A 425 24.13 -29.28 -10.88
CA SER A 425 24.81 -28.86 -12.12
C SER A 425 25.92 -27.85 -11.83
N ARG A 426 25.66 -26.89 -10.94
CA ARG A 426 26.63 -25.90 -10.47
C ARG A 426 27.77 -26.54 -9.69
N LEU A 427 27.51 -27.57 -8.89
CA LEU A 427 28.56 -28.35 -8.22
C LEU A 427 29.48 -29.05 -9.23
N CYS A 428 28.92 -29.69 -10.26
CA CYS A 428 29.70 -30.31 -11.33
C CYS A 428 30.53 -29.28 -12.10
N TYR A 429 29.96 -28.10 -12.36
CA TYR A 429 30.68 -26.95 -12.91
C TYR A 429 31.90 -26.57 -12.05
N TYR A 430 31.74 -26.42 -10.72
CA TYR A 430 32.85 -26.10 -9.82
C TYR A 430 33.96 -27.17 -9.82
N ARG A 431 33.61 -28.44 -10.07
CA ARG A 431 34.56 -29.55 -10.21
C ARG A 431 35.25 -29.60 -11.57
N GLY A 432 34.85 -28.76 -12.53
CA GLY A 432 35.33 -28.79 -13.91
C GLY A 432 34.72 -29.91 -14.76
N GLU A 433 33.61 -30.50 -14.32
CA GLU A 433 32.86 -31.54 -15.04
C GLU A 433 31.89 -30.91 -16.04
N PHE A 434 32.41 -30.11 -16.98
CA PHE A 434 31.62 -29.23 -17.83
C PHE A 434 30.62 -29.95 -18.74
N ASP A 435 31.00 -31.08 -19.35
CA ASP A 435 30.10 -31.88 -20.18
C ASP A 435 28.88 -32.37 -19.39
N TRP A 436 29.12 -32.78 -18.15
CA TRP A 436 28.05 -33.25 -17.27
C TRP A 436 27.17 -32.09 -16.82
N ALA A 437 27.78 -30.97 -16.40
CA ALA A 437 27.05 -29.76 -16.06
C ALA A 437 26.17 -29.30 -17.23
N GLN A 438 26.70 -29.26 -18.46
CA GLN A 438 25.95 -28.88 -19.66
C GLN A 438 24.76 -29.80 -19.93
N THR A 439 24.96 -31.12 -19.83
CA THR A 439 23.87 -32.10 -20.02
C THR A 439 22.69 -31.82 -19.09
N GLN A 440 22.97 -31.48 -17.83
CA GLN A 440 21.91 -31.17 -16.85
C GLN A 440 21.29 -29.79 -17.09
N LEU A 441 22.11 -28.79 -17.43
CA LEU A 441 21.64 -27.42 -17.70
C LEU A 441 20.76 -27.35 -18.95
N ASP A 442 21.05 -28.13 -19.99
CA ASP A 442 20.24 -28.20 -21.21
C ASP A 442 18.80 -28.66 -20.93
N VAL A 443 18.62 -29.58 -19.99
CA VAL A 443 17.28 -29.98 -19.52
C VAL A 443 16.58 -28.82 -18.81
N LEU A 444 17.32 -28.03 -18.02
CA LEU A 444 16.78 -26.91 -17.24
C LEU A 444 16.47 -25.66 -18.07
N LYS A 445 17.05 -25.49 -19.26
CA LYS A 445 16.69 -24.40 -20.19
C LYS A 445 15.19 -24.42 -20.52
N GLY A 446 14.61 -25.62 -20.65
CA GLY A 446 13.17 -25.82 -20.88
C GLY A 446 12.30 -25.86 -19.63
N ALA A 447 12.84 -25.57 -18.43
CA ALA A 447 12.09 -25.65 -17.19
C ALA A 447 10.92 -24.66 -17.14
N THR A 448 9.83 -25.07 -16.49
CA THR A 448 8.63 -24.25 -16.28
C THR A 448 8.89 -23.03 -15.40
N THR A 449 9.89 -23.11 -14.51
CA THR A 449 10.27 -22.01 -13.64
C THR A 449 11.21 -21.05 -14.37
N GLN A 450 10.71 -19.85 -14.72
CA GLN A 450 11.49 -18.83 -15.45
C GLN A 450 12.82 -18.48 -14.77
N LEU A 451 12.84 -18.38 -13.43
CA LEU A 451 14.07 -18.07 -12.70
C LEU A 451 15.14 -19.15 -12.86
N ILE A 452 14.77 -20.43 -12.73
CA ILE A 452 15.71 -21.55 -12.88
C ILE A 452 16.16 -21.66 -14.34
N SER A 453 15.26 -21.51 -15.30
CA SER A 453 15.61 -21.49 -16.73
C SER A 453 16.62 -20.38 -17.03
N ASN A 454 16.39 -19.15 -16.56
CA ASN A 454 17.31 -18.03 -16.75
C ASN A 454 18.70 -18.28 -16.13
N ASN A 455 18.75 -18.81 -14.91
CA ASN A 455 20.01 -19.16 -14.24
C ASN A 455 20.75 -20.27 -15.00
N ALA A 456 20.02 -21.31 -15.44
CA ALA A 456 20.58 -22.41 -16.21
C ALA A 456 21.13 -21.95 -17.56
N ILE A 457 20.42 -21.06 -18.27
CA ILE A 457 20.88 -20.46 -19.53
C ILE A 457 22.20 -19.71 -19.30
N ARG A 458 22.29 -18.86 -18.27
CA ARG A 458 23.50 -18.08 -17.96
C ARG A 458 24.71 -18.97 -17.70
N LEU A 459 24.58 -19.96 -16.81
CA LEU A 459 25.68 -20.88 -16.51
C LEU A 459 26.04 -21.74 -17.72
N SER A 460 25.06 -22.12 -18.53
CA SER A 460 25.29 -22.91 -19.74
C SER A 460 26.03 -22.15 -20.83
N LEU A 461 25.68 -20.87 -21.04
CA LEU A 461 26.39 -19.98 -21.97
C LEU A 461 27.83 -19.73 -21.50
N LEU A 462 27.99 -19.42 -20.21
CA LEU A 462 29.32 -19.26 -19.60
C LEU A 462 30.23 -20.46 -19.87
N ILE A 463 29.71 -21.69 -19.70
CA ILE A 463 30.47 -22.91 -20.01
C ILE A 463 30.72 -22.99 -21.53
N GLN A 464 29.67 -22.88 -22.35
CA GLN A 464 29.74 -23.08 -23.80
C GLN A 464 30.73 -22.13 -24.49
N ASP A 465 30.71 -20.85 -24.13
CA ASP A 465 31.52 -19.81 -24.74
C ASP A 465 33.01 -19.93 -24.37
N ASN A 466 33.31 -20.68 -23.29
CA ASN A 466 34.64 -20.79 -22.70
C ASN A 466 35.21 -22.21 -22.69
N THR A 467 34.50 -23.23 -23.19
CA THR A 467 35.02 -24.60 -23.40
C THR A 467 35.01 -25.06 -24.87
N GLY A 468 34.70 -24.17 -25.82
CA GLY A 468 34.67 -24.45 -27.26
C GLY A 468 36.04 -24.65 -27.93
N LEU A 469 36.06 -24.90 -29.24
CA LEU A 469 37.26 -25.25 -30.01
C LEU A 469 38.38 -24.20 -29.98
N ASP A 470 38.04 -22.92 -29.80
CA ASP A 470 38.97 -21.79 -29.82
C ASP A 470 39.38 -21.29 -28.41
N SER A 471 38.80 -21.84 -27.33
CA SER A 471 39.04 -21.42 -25.95
C SER A 471 39.84 -22.46 -25.16
N THR A 472 40.49 -22.03 -24.08
CA THR A 472 41.26 -22.96 -23.22
C THR A 472 40.40 -23.43 -22.06
N GLU A 473 39.95 -24.68 -22.10
CA GLU A 473 39.20 -25.34 -21.00
C GLU A 473 39.89 -25.20 -19.64
N GLU A 474 41.23 -25.13 -19.63
CA GLU A 474 42.02 -24.89 -18.41
C GLU A 474 41.73 -23.53 -17.76
N ALA A 475 41.57 -22.45 -18.54
CA ALA A 475 41.17 -21.15 -18.02
C ALA A 475 39.78 -21.22 -17.38
N MET A 476 38.86 -21.96 -18.00
CA MET A 476 37.52 -22.18 -17.46
C MET A 476 37.53 -22.96 -16.14
N LYS A 477 38.40 -23.96 -16.00
CA LYS A 477 38.59 -24.69 -14.72
C LYS A 477 39.08 -23.78 -13.60
N ILE A 478 40.04 -22.91 -13.90
CA ILE A 478 40.55 -21.93 -12.92
C ILE A 478 39.44 -20.93 -12.55
N TYR A 479 38.63 -20.49 -13.51
CA TYR A 479 37.51 -19.59 -13.26
C TYR A 479 36.43 -20.26 -12.40
N ALA A 480 36.05 -21.50 -12.71
CA ALA A 480 35.08 -22.27 -11.92
C ALA A 480 35.55 -22.47 -10.47
N GLN A 481 36.85 -22.67 -10.25
CA GLN A 481 37.43 -22.71 -8.90
C GLN A 481 37.35 -21.35 -8.19
N ALA A 482 37.60 -20.24 -8.91
CA ALA A 482 37.45 -18.90 -8.35
C ALA A 482 35.99 -18.64 -7.94
N ASP A 483 35.04 -18.99 -8.79
CA ASP A 483 33.60 -18.83 -8.54
C ASP A 483 33.15 -19.69 -7.34
N MET A 484 33.67 -20.91 -7.21
CA MET A 484 33.49 -21.73 -6.00
C MET A 484 34.03 -21.04 -4.75
N PHE A 485 35.22 -20.43 -4.80
CA PHE A 485 35.76 -19.67 -3.67
C PHE A 485 34.91 -18.44 -3.34
N ILE A 486 34.34 -17.75 -4.33
CA ILE A 486 33.38 -16.67 -4.10
C ILE A 486 32.15 -17.20 -3.35
N PHE A 487 31.58 -18.33 -3.79
CA PHE A 487 30.47 -18.98 -3.11
C PHE A 487 30.81 -19.37 -1.66
N GLN A 488 32.05 -19.76 -1.39
CA GLN A 488 32.57 -20.09 -0.07
C GLN A 488 32.94 -18.85 0.78
N ASN A 489 32.74 -17.62 0.29
CA ASN A 489 33.22 -16.37 0.89
C ASN A 489 34.75 -16.31 1.07
N ARG A 490 35.52 -17.10 0.31
CA ARG A 490 36.99 -17.15 0.33
C ARG A 490 37.58 -16.20 -0.71
N TYR A 491 37.34 -14.91 -0.51
CA TYR A 491 37.60 -13.87 -1.50
C TYR A 491 39.06 -13.72 -1.92
N ASP A 492 40.01 -13.84 -0.99
CA ASP A 492 41.43 -13.73 -1.34
C ASP A 492 41.89 -14.85 -2.28
N GLU A 493 41.39 -16.07 -2.07
CA GLU A 493 41.70 -17.22 -2.91
C GLU A 493 41.01 -17.12 -4.28
N ALA A 494 39.78 -16.60 -4.30
CA ALA A 494 39.09 -16.28 -5.54
C ALA A 494 39.89 -15.25 -6.37
N LEU A 495 40.33 -14.15 -5.76
CA LEU A 495 41.11 -13.11 -6.43
C LEU A 495 42.42 -13.66 -7.01
N ASN A 496 43.15 -14.46 -6.24
CA ASN A 496 44.39 -15.11 -6.71
C ASN A 496 44.15 -15.98 -7.96
N LYS A 497 43.03 -16.73 -7.99
CA LYS A 497 42.64 -17.53 -9.15
C LYS A 497 42.28 -16.64 -10.34
N LEU A 498 41.45 -15.62 -10.14
CA LEU A 498 41.05 -14.67 -11.19
C LEU A 498 42.25 -13.94 -11.81
N ASP A 499 43.19 -13.48 -10.99
CA ASP A 499 44.42 -12.82 -11.44
C ASP A 499 45.31 -13.75 -12.25
N SER A 500 45.39 -15.04 -11.86
CA SER A 500 46.19 -16.02 -12.59
C SER A 500 45.70 -16.25 -14.02
N ILE A 501 44.39 -16.19 -14.27
CA ILE A 501 43.82 -16.35 -15.62
C ILE A 501 44.29 -15.20 -16.52
N SER A 502 44.28 -13.97 -16.02
CA SER A 502 44.71 -12.79 -16.78
C SER A 502 46.19 -12.83 -17.17
N ILE A 503 47.02 -13.53 -16.39
CA ILE A 503 48.46 -13.70 -16.64
C ILE A 503 48.72 -14.88 -17.60
N LEU A 504 48.08 -16.02 -17.36
CA LEU A 504 48.33 -17.27 -18.09
C LEU A 504 47.61 -17.29 -19.45
N PHE A 505 46.47 -16.60 -19.56
CA PHE A 505 45.60 -16.58 -20.73
C PHE A 505 45.21 -15.13 -21.09
N PRO A 506 46.18 -14.27 -21.45
CA PRO A 506 45.92 -12.87 -21.73
C PRO A 506 44.96 -12.71 -22.92
N GLY A 507 43.89 -11.93 -22.73
CA GLY A 507 42.88 -11.68 -23.76
C GLY A 507 41.86 -12.81 -23.96
N HIS A 508 41.75 -13.75 -23.00
CA HIS A 508 40.71 -14.78 -23.02
C HIS A 508 39.31 -14.14 -23.00
N THR A 509 38.33 -14.85 -23.55
CA THR A 509 36.89 -14.53 -23.50
C THR A 509 36.31 -14.44 -22.09
N LEU A 510 37.08 -14.80 -21.04
CA LEU A 510 36.65 -14.75 -19.63
C LEU A 510 36.87 -13.36 -18.98
N THR A 511 37.33 -12.39 -19.75
CA THR A 511 37.89 -11.15 -19.17
C THR A 511 36.80 -10.30 -18.50
N ASP A 512 35.63 -10.21 -19.10
CA ASP A 512 34.47 -9.51 -18.53
C ASP A 512 33.88 -10.24 -17.32
N GLU A 513 33.82 -11.57 -17.34
CA GLU A 513 33.44 -12.37 -16.17
C GLU A 513 34.40 -12.14 -15.00
N ILE A 514 35.71 -12.12 -15.27
CA ILE A 514 36.73 -11.84 -14.26
C ILE A 514 36.55 -10.44 -13.68
N LEU A 515 36.31 -9.43 -14.51
CA LEU A 515 36.07 -8.06 -14.06
C LEU A 515 34.79 -7.97 -13.21
N PHE A 516 33.71 -8.60 -13.65
CA PHE A 516 32.45 -8.61 -12.92
C PHE A 516 32.56 -9.36 -11.58
N ALA A 517 33.22 -10.52 -11.55
CA ALA A 517 33.50 -11.28 -10.33
C ALA A 517 34.35 -10.47 -9.34
N LYS A 518 35.39 -9.76 -9.81
CA LYS A 518 36.17 -8.85 -8.98
C LYS A 518 35.32 -7.71 -8.43
N ALA A 519 34.41 -7.14 -9.22
CA ALA A 519 33.49 -6.11 -8.75
C ALA A 519 32.63 -6.60 -7.58
N LEU A 520 32.03 -7.79 -7.73
CA LEU A 520 31.24 -8.44 -6.68
C LEU A 520 32.05 -8.70 -5.41
N ILE A 521 33.27 -9.23 -5.54
CA ILE A 521 34.16 -9.47 -4.39
C ILE A 521 34.47 -8.16 -3.67
N MET A 522 34.83 -7.10 -4.40
CA MET A 522 35.16 -5.79 -3.80
C MET A 522 33.95 -5.18 -3.12
N GLU A 523 32.77 -5.28 -3.71
CA GLU A 523 31.52 -4.83 -3.12
C GLU A 523 31.22 -5.56 -1.81
N LYS A 524 31.29 -6.90 -1.80
CA LYS A 524 31.08 -7.72 -0.60
C LYS A 524 32.14 -7.47 0.47
N SER A 525 33.35 -7.08 0.07
CA SER A 525 34.44 -6.71 0.96
C SER A 525 34.36 -5.26 1.47
N GLY A 526 33.33 -4.50 1.10
CA GLY A 526 33.17 -3.08 1.49
C GLY A 526 34.10 -2.11 0.74
N LYS A 527 34.83 -2.58 -0.28
CA LYS A 527 35.76 -1.79 -1.09
C LYS A 527 35.03 -1.16 -2.28
N TYR A 528 34.06 -0.30 -1.99
CA TYR A 528 33.09 0.17 -2.98
C TYR A 528 33.71 0.94 -4.16
N THR A 529 34.79 1.69 -3.95
CA THR A 529 35.50 2.39 -5.03
C THR A 529 36.17 1.42 -6.02
N GLU A 530 36.73 0.33 -5.51
CA GLU A 530 37.30 -0.72 -6.38
C GLU A 530 36.18 -1.46 -7.13
N ALA A 531 35.06 -1.75 -6.45
CA ALA A 531 33.89 -2.35 -7.08
C ALA A 531 33.35 -1.49 -8.24
N GLU A 532 33.17 -0.19 -7.99
CA GLU A 532 32.78 0.78 -9.01
C GLU A 532 33.72 0.77 -10.23
N ASN A 533 35.03 0.77 -9.99
CA ASN A 533 36.02 0.75 -11.07
C ASN A 533 35.88 -0.50 -11.94
N TYR A 534 35.64 -1.66 -11.34
CA TYR A 534 35.44 -2.91 -12.09
C TYR A 534 34.09 -2.92 -12.83
N TYR A 535 32.98 -2.50 -12.20
CA TYR A 535 31.70 -2.38 -12.88
C TYR A 535 31.77 -1.44 -14.09
N ASN A 536 32.40 -0.27 -13.93
CA ASN A 536 32.56 0.67 -15.04
C ASN A 536 33.39 0.11 -16.20
N LYS A 537 34.40 -0.73 -15.92
CA LYS A 537 35.16 -1.42 -16.98
C LYS A 537 34.28 -2.37 -17.77
N VAL A 538 33.45 -3.18 -17.09
CA VAL A 538 32.48 -4.07 -17.76
C VAL A 538 31.52 -3.24 -18.64
N ILE A 539 30.92 -2.19 -18.08
CA ILE A 539 29.95 -1.34 -18.78
C ILE A 539 30.55 -0.64 -20.01
N LYS A 540 31.82 -0.21 -19.92
CA LYS A 540 32.48 0.56 -20.97
C LYS A 540 33.05 -0.34 -22.06
N ASP A 541 33.80 -1.36 -21.67
CA ASP A 541 34.63 -2.15 -22.58
C ASP A 541 33.85 -3.36 -23.13
N TYR A 542 32.77 -3.78 -22.45
CA TYR A 542 31.95 -4.96 -22.78
C TYR A 542 30.45 -4.63 -22.86
N SER A 543 30.10 -3.42 -23.30
CA SER A 543 28.69 -2.97 -23.44
C SER A 543 27.80 -3.84 -24.36
N PHE A 544 28.40 -4.66 -25.21
CA PHE A 544 27.70 -5.58 -26.10
C PHE A 544 27.41 -6.94 -25.44
N ASP A 545 28.00 -7.21 -24.28
CA ASP A 545 27.92 -8.48 -23.58
C ASP A 545 26.73 -8.52 -22.58
N ILE A 546 26.29 -9.73 -22.25
CA ILE A 546 25.19 -10.03 -21.31
C ILE A 546 25.51 -9.65 -19.85
N LEU A 547 26.75 -9.26 -19.54
CA LEU A 547 27.14 -8.77 -18.22
C LEU A 547 27.01 -7.25 -18.05
N ALA A 548 26.86 -6.50 -19.15
CA ALA A 548 26.81 -5.03 -19.07
C ALA A 548 25.56 -4.53 -18.33
N ASP A 549 24.41 -5.18 -18.51
CA ASP A 549 23.18 -4.87 -17.79
C ASP A 549 23.25 -5.31 -16.31
N ASN A 550 23.86 -6.46 -16.01
CA ASN A 550 24.16 -6.90 -14.64
C ASN A 550 25.04 -5.86 -13.91
N ALA A 551 26.11 -5.39 -14.57
CA ALA A 551 27.03 -4.39 -14.01
C ALA A 551 26.35 -3.04 -13.80
N LEU A 552 25.48 -2.60 -14.71
CA LEU A 552 24.68 -1.39 -14.54
C LEU A 552 23.74 -1.49 -13.33
N LEU A 553 23.02 -2.62 -13.19
CA LEU A 553 22.10 -2.81 -12.08
C LEU A 553 22.84 -2.82 -10.74
N ASN A 554 23.93 -3.58 -10.64
CA ASN A 554 24.70 -3.67 -9.40
C ASN A 554 25.36 -2.35 -9.05
N LEU A 555 25.90 -1.62 -10.02
CA LEU A 555 26.45 -0.29 -9.78
C LEU A 555 25.37 0.72 -9.34
N ALA A 556 24.17 0.64 -9.91
CA ALA A 556 23.04 1.47 -9.48
C ALA A 556 22.66 1.18 -8.02
N LYS A 557 22.54 -0.10 -7.65
CA LYS A 557 22.26 -0.55 -6.28
C LYS A 557 23.38 -0.18 -5.31
N LEU A 558 24.63 -0.27 -5.73
CA LEU A 558 25.79 0.19 -4.95
C LEU A 558 25.67 1.67 -4.61
N TYR A 559 25.30 2.50 -5.60
CA TYR A 559 25.09 3.92 -5.42
C TYR A 559 23.89 4.25 -4.53
N GLU A 560 22.77 3.53 -4.71
CA GLU A 560 21.55 3.71 -3.92
C GLU A 560 21.77 3.34 -2.45
N TYR A 561 22.31 2.15 -2.19
CA TYR A 561 22.28 1.56 -0.86
C TYR A 561 23.58 1.70 -0.05
N LYS A 562 24.75 1.79 -0.70
CA LYS A 562 26.04 1.84 0.01
C LYS A 562 26.66 3.23 0.00
N LEU A 563 26.56 3.93 -1.12
CA LEU A 563 27.16 5.25 -1.30
C LEU A 563 26.17 6.40 -1.07
N ASN A 564 24.87 6.11 -1.04
CA ASN A 564 23.78 7.08 -0.84
C ASN A 564 23.82 8.26 -1.84
N ASP A 565 24.25 8.00 -3.08
CA ASP A 565 24.25 8.97 -4.19
C ASP A 565 23.07 8.64 -5.12
N LEU A 566 21.90 9.11 -4.71
CA LEU A 566 20.61 8.75 -5.33
C LEU A 566 20.49 9.26 -6.78
N GLU A 567 21.15 10.37 -7.12
CA GLU A 567 21.14 10.92 -8.47
C GLU A 567 21.91 10.03 -9.45
N LYS A 568 23.09 9.53 -9.03
CA LYS A 568 23.83 8.56 -9.84
C LYS A 568 23.10 7.24 -9.96
N ALA A 569 22.52 6.73 -8.86
CA ALA A 569 21.71 5.51 -8.89
C ALA A 569 20.57 5.64 -9.91
N LYS A 570 19.82 6.75 -9.85
CA LYS A 570 18.74 7.06 -10.78
C LYS A 570 19.22 7.11 -12.24
N SER A 571 20.34 7.76 -12.52
CA SER A 571 20.92 7.83 -13.87
C SER A 571 21.30 6.45 -14.41
N LEU A 572 21.85 5.58 -13.56
CA LEU A 572 22.23 4.21 -13.97
C LEU A 572 21.01 3.32 -14.21
N TYR A 573 19.96 3.43 -13.39
CA TYR A 573 18.69 2.74 -13.64
C TYR A 573 18.05 3.20 -14.95
N GLU A 574 18.03 4.50 -15.21
CA GLU A 574 17.54 5.05 -16.48
C GLU A 574 18.33 4.51 -17.67
N LYS A 575 19.66 4.50 -17.56
CA LYS A 575 20.54 3.95 -18.58
C LYS A 575 20.23 2.49 -18.87
N LEU A 576 20.05 1.65 -17.84
CA LEU A 576 19.66 0.25 -18.01
C LEU A 576 18.35 0.12 -18.78
N ILE A 577 17.34 0.94 -18.45
CA ILE A 577 16.01 0.90 -19.09
C ILE A 577 16.07 1.29 -20.57
N ILE A 578 16.89 2.29 -20.92
CA ILE A 578 16.97 2.84 -22.27
C ILE A 578 17.88 1.99 -23.16
N ASP A 579 19.09 1.69 -22.68
CA ASP A 579 20.14 1.07 -23.48
C ASP A 579 19.97 -0.46 -23.57
N TYR A 580 19.32 -1.09 -22.59
CA TYR A 580 19.12 -2.54 -22.51
C TYR A 580 17.64 -2.93 -22.37
N PRO A 581 16.75 -2.58 -23.32
CA PRO A 581 15.31 -2.80 -23.20
C PRO A 581 14.91 -4.29 -23.16
N GLY A 582 15.78 -5.19 -23.61
CA GLY A 582 15.60 -6.65 -23.52
C GLY A 582 16.13 -7.28 -22.23
N SER A 583 16.74 -6.49 -21.33
CA SER A 583 17.27 -7.01 -20.06
C SER A 583 16.15 -7.51 -19.15
N LEU A 584 16.44 -8.60 -18.43
CA LEU A 584 15.55 -9.14 -17.39
C LEU A 584 15.37 -8.16 -16.22
N PHE A 585 16.24 -7.15 -16.08
CA PHE A 585 16.22 -6.20 -14.98
C PHE A 585 15.46 -4.91 -15.27
N VAL A 586 14.92 -4.72 -16.48
CA VAL A 586 14.21 -3.48 -16.85
C VAL A 586 13.07 -3.16 -15.88
N ASN A 587 12.31 -4.18 -15.46
CA ASN A 587 11.21 -3.99 -14.51
C ASN A 587 11.72 -3.62 -13.12
N ASP A 588 12.81 -4.23 -12.67
CA ASP A 588 13.45 -3.91 -11.39
C ASP A 588 13.97 -2.46 -11.40
N ALA A 589 14.75 -2.10 -12.41
CA ALA A 589 15.27 -0.75 -12.60
C ALA A 589 14.16 0.32 -12.68
N ARG A 590 13.03 0.03 -13.35
CA ARG A 590 11.87 0.94 -13.38
C ARG A 590 11.27 1.17 -12.00
N ARG A 591 11.20 0.14 -11.16
CA ARG A 591 10.68 0.26 -9.80
C ARG A 591 11.59 1.17 -8.97
N HIS A 592 12.89 0.90 -8.92
CA HIS A 592 13.85 1.74 -8.20
C HIS A 592 13.86 3.18 -8.74
N PHE A 593 13.87 3.37 -10.07
CA PHE A 593 13.84 4.70 -10.68
C PHE A 593 12.61 5.53 -10.28
N ARG A 594 11.43 4.91 -10.20
CA ARG A 594 10.19 5.58 -9.76
C ARG A 594 10.21 5.93 -8.27
N GLN A 595 10.68 4.99 -7.44
CA GLN A 595 10.84 5.22 -6.00
C GLN A 595 11.78 6.40 -5.74
N LEU A 596 12.94 6.45 -6.40
CA LEU A 596 13.90 7.54 -6.28
C LEU A 596 13.39 8.87 -6.85
N ARG A 597 12.41 8.85 -7.76
CA ARG A 597 11.76 10.06 -8.28
C ARG A 597 10.73 10.66 -7.31
N GLY A 598 10.32 9.92 -6.29
CA GLY A 598 9.27 10.34 -5.36
C GLY A 598 7.86 10.16 -5.94
N ASP A 599 7.68 9.26 -6.91
CA ASP A 599 6.35 8.90 -7.37
C ASP A 599 5.64 8.17 -6.21
N ASN A 600 4.67 8.84 -5.57
CA ASN A 600 3.75 8.18 -4.63
C ASN A 600 2.89 7.17 -5.40
N THR A 601 3.38 5.95 -5.60
CA THR A 601 2.51 4.84 -5.97
C THR A 601 1.71 4.44 -4.74
N PRO A 602 0.37 4.36 -4.82
CA PRO A 602 -0.40 3.60 -3.85
C PRO A 602 -0.05 2.12 -4.06
N GLU A 603 1.01 1.66 -3.42
CA GLU A 603 1.40 0.26 -3.43
C GLU A 603 0.57 -0.47 -2.37
N LYS A 604 -0.40 -1.24 -2.86
CA LYS A 604 -1.45 -1.96 -2.13
C LYS A 604 -2.35 -1.03 -1.31
N GLU A 605 -3.65 -1.07 -1.63
CA GLU A 605 -4.67 -0.76 -0.64
C GLU A 605 -4.24 -1.40 0.68
N LEU A 606 -4.04 -0.57 1.71
CA LEU A 606 -3.99 -1.02 3.09
C LEU A 606 -5.10 -2.06 3.22
N PRO A 607 -4.85 -3.29 3.72
CA PRO A 607 -5.94 -4.23 3.91
C PRO A 607 -7.00 -3.51 4.74
N GLY A 608 -8.11 -3.20 4.07
CA GLY A 608 -9.28 -2.65 4.71
C GLY A 608 -9.64 -3.66 5.79
N TYR A 609 -9.62 -3.19 7.03
CA TYR A 609 -10.19 -3.91 8.15
C TYR A 609 -11.58 -4.40 7.75
N TRP A 610 -11.71 -5.69 7.49
CA TRP A 610 -12.99 -6.39 7.45
C TRP A 610 -12.77 -7.80 8.01
N ASP A 611 -13.23 -7.94 9.26
CA ASP A 611 -13.60 -9.12 10.06
C ASP A 611 -12.68 -10.36 10.13
#